data_AF-A0A2I1M4N2-F1
#
_entry.id   AF-A0A2I1M4N2-F1
#
_cell.length_a   1.000
_cell.length_b   1.000
_cell.length_c   1.000
_cell.angle_alpha   90.00
_cell.angle_beta   90.00
_cell.angle_gamma   90.00
#
_symmetry.space_group_name_H-M   'P 1'
#
loop_
_entity.id
_entity.type
_entity.pdbx_description
1 polymer ?
#
loop_
_entity_poly.entity_id
_entity_poly.type
_entity_poly.pdbx_seq_one_letter_code
_entity_poly.pdbx_strand_id
1 'polypeptide(L)'
;MTNAYDYDPDARYEDDETGSAKIAQNAGVSGASTASVYEDDDTNSHDIATEAYEGVPAENSAYEDEPKHMVDPQTQAAINAYIPDAEDAEALNARTEEQFSTAYDIIDQIDGLLSNAPSLFFSKNQVKIDYDEVYGLFQELKDVLPVQLQRASDLMRKAERRLENAQSQAEAIVNNAQAKSASIISDANDQARILAGQENVVSLATQQARSILSSAQEKANALTKGANDYTADSMRALDNQLVELRHSISTGLQVLQERQQVALHDLPHITPEDYPQD
;
A
#
# COMPACT_ATOMS: atom_id res chain seq x y z
N MET A 1 -38.08 32.97 -3.49
CA MET A 1 -37.20 33.62 -4.48
C MET A 1 -36.01 32.71 -4.69
N THR A 2 -36.01 32.03 -5.83
CA THR A 2 -34.98 31.10 -6.32
C THR A 2 -33.75 31.87 -6.78
N ASN A 3 -32.56 31.52 -6.26
CA ASN A 3 -31.29 31.77 -6.94
C ASN A 3 -30.54 30.45 -7.00
N ALA A 4 -30.40 29.93 -8.21
CA ALA A 4 -29.61 28.76 -8.54
C ALA A 4 -28.13 29.15 -8.59
N TYR A 5 -27.26 28.33 -8.01
CA TYR A 5 -25.82 28.41 -8.24
C TYR A 5 -25.55 27.83 -9.63
N ASP A 6 -25.08 28.69 -10.53
CA ASP A 6 -24.65 28.31 -11.87
C ASP A 6 -23.24 27.70 -11.77
N TYR A 7 -23.09 26.47 -12.23
CA TYR A 7 -21.82 25.73 -12.24
C TYR A 7 -21.20 25.88 -13.63
N ASP A 8 -20.06 26.57 -13.71
CA ASP A 8 -19.30 26.75 -14.95
C ASP A 8 -18.24 25.64 -15.07
N PRO A 9 -18.36 24.72 -16.04
CA PRO A 9 -17.46 23.57 -16.20
C PRO A 9 -16.11 23.91 -16.86
N ASP A 10 -15.87 25.14 -17.29
CA ASP A 10 -14.65 25.53 -18.03
C ASP A 10 -13.65 26.37 -17.22
N ALA A 11 -13.82 26.47 -15.90
CA ALA A 11 -12.85 27.13 -15.03
C ALA A 11 -11.51 26.36 -14.98
N ARG A 12 -10.59 26.73 -15.87
CA ARG A 12 -9.19 26.30 -15.83
C ARG A 12 -8.47 26.98 -14.67
N TYR A 13 -8.04 26.19 -13.70
CA TYR A 13 -7.15 26.66 -12.63
C TYR A 13 -5.75 26.85 -13.22
N GLU A 14 -5.27 28.09 -13.23
CA GLU A 14 -3.88 28.41 -13.56
C GLU A 14 -2.98 27.96 -12.40
N ASP A 15 -1.96 27.17 -12.72
CA ASP A 15 -0.94 26.64 -11.81
C ASP A 15 0.07 27.77 -11.51
N ASP A 16 0.00 28.39 -10.33
CA ASP A 16 0.98 29.40 -9.91
C ASP A 16 2.10 28.79 -9.06
N GLU A 17 3.16 28.41 -9.75
CA GLU A 17 4.46 28.06 -9.19
C GLU A 17 5.00 29.20 -8.31
N THR A 18 4.80 29.10 -6.99
CA THR A 18 5.55 29.87 -5.98
C THR A 18 6.21 28.95 -4.96
N GLY A 19 7.26 28.25 -5.41
CA GLY A 19 8.60 28.33 -4.81
C GLY A 19 8.85 27.80 -3.39
N SER A 20 9.52 26.64 -3.35
CA SER A 20 10.78 26.38 -2.61
C SER A 20 10.71 25.91 -1.14
N ALA A 21 10.67 24.58 -0.95
CA ALA A 21 11.10 23.94 0.30
C ALA A 21 12.64 23.89 0.40
N LYS A 22 13.21 24.40 1.50
CA LYS A 22 14.64 24.32 1.82
C LYS A 22 15.01 22.91 2.28
N ILE A 23 15.98 22.32 1.59
CA ILE A 23 16.65 21.07 1.96
C ILE A 23 17.69 21.39 3.05
N ALA A 24 17.62 20.70 4.19
CA ALA A 24 18.71 20.66 5.16
C ALA A 24 19.31 19.25 5.16
N GLN A 25 20.54 19.14 4.64
CA GLN A 25 21.41 17.99 4.80
C GLN A 25 22.37 18.20 5.98
N ASN A 26 22.66 17.06 6.63
CA ASN A 26 23.96 16.65 7.19
C ASN A 26 24.21 16.85 8.70
N ALA A 27 24.31 15.74 9.43
CA ALA A 27 25.58 15.26 10.03
C ALA A 27 25.33 13.95 10.80
N GLY A 28 26.11 12.90 10.49
CA GLY A 28 26.03 11.60 11.14
C GLY A 28 26.72 11.55 12.51
N VAL A 29 26.55 10.40 13.20
CA VAL A 29 27.58 9.57 13.86
C VAL A 29 26.91 8.59 14.84
N SER A 30 27.09 7.31 14.53
CA SER A 30 27.39 6.17 15.40
C SER A 30 26.75 6.01 16.79
N GLY A 31 26.13 4.84 16.98
CA GLY A 31 26.58 3.89 18.00
C GLY A 31 25.84 3.84 19.34
N ALA A 32 25.42 2.62 19.67
CA ALA A 32 25.23 2.04 21.01
C ALA A 32 23.95 2.36 21.82
N SER A 33 23.26 1.25 22.12
CA SER A 33 22.42 0.92 23.28
C SER A 33 22.40 1.90 24.45
N THR A 34 21.21 2.16 25.00
CA THR A 34 20.89 1.94 26.43
C THR A 34 19.39 2.01 26.69
N ALA A 35 18.94 1.12 27.56
CA ALA A 35 17.60 0.96 28.11
C ALA A 35 17.00 2.25 28.71
N SER A 36 15.72 2.49 28.45
CA SER A 36 14.91 3.44 29.23
C SER A 36 14.26 2.70 30.39
N VAL A 37 14.70 3.08 31.59
CA VAL A 37 14.19 2.70 32.90
C VAL A 37 12.72 3.15 33.02
N TYR A 38 11.87 2.24 33.47
CA TYR A 38 10.55 2.54 34.02
C TYR A 38 10.75 2.97 35.48
N GLU A 39 10.25 4.15 35.84
CA GLU A 39 9.98 4.51 37.24
C GLU A 39 8.46 4.57 37.41
N ASP A 40 8.00 3.73 38.33
CA ASP A 40 6.65 3.63 38.86
C ASP A 40 6.28 4.92 39.61
N ASP A 41 5.02 5.35 39.47
CA ASP A 41 4.32 5.99 40.59
C ASP A 41 2.88 5.52 40.64
N ASP A 42 2.42 5.33 41.87
CA ASP A 42 1.50 4.30 42.31
C ASP A 42 0.08 4.85 42.52
N THR A 43 -0.90 3.95 42.36
CA THR A 43 -2.22 3.95 43.03
C THR A 43 -3.28 5.00 42.66
N ASN A 44 -4.31 4.56 41.92
CA ASN A 44 -5.67 4.63 42.47
C ASN A 44 -6.55 3.50 41.89
N SER A 45 -6.91 2.57 42.75
CA SER A 45 -7.83 1.46 42.48
C SER A 45 -9.27 1.95 42.56
N HIS A 46 -10.02 1.84 41.46
CA HIS A 46 -11.47 1.76 41.53
C HIS A 46 -12.00 0.76 40.50
N ASP A 47 -12.35 -0.39 41.04
CA ASP A 47 -13.32 -1.40 40.60
C ASP A 47 -14.04 -1.12 39.28
N ILE A 48 -13.70 -1.89 38.23
CA ILE A 48 -14.65 -2.20 37.16
C ILE A 48 -14.96 -3.69 37.24
N ALA A 49 -16.19 -3.96 37.67
CA ALA A 49 -16.80 -5.27 37.66
C ALA A 49 -16.74 -5.86 36.24
N THR A 50 -16.14 -7.04 36.13
CA THR A 50 -16.16 -7.91 34.97
C THR A 50 -17.55 -8.50 34.81
N GLU A 51 -18.35 -7.97 33.88
CA GLU A 51 -19.44 -8.71 33.27
C GLU A 51 -18.96 -9.32 31.96
N ALA A 52 -19.15 -10.62 31.87
CA ALA A 52 -18.82 -11.50 30.78
C ALA A 52 -20.05 -12.42 30.65
N TYR A 53 -20.55 -12.87 29.51
CA TYR A 53 -20.14 -13.01 28.12
C TYR A 53 -21.47 -12.89 27.31
N GLU A 54 -21.54 -12.71 25.99
CA GLU A 54 -21.60 -13.82 25.02
C GLU A 54 -21.96 -13.24 23.64
N GLY A 55 -21.31 -13.75 22.58
CA GLY A 55 -21.97 -13.89 21.27
C GLY A 55 -21.44 -13.06 20.10
N VAL A 56 -20.21 -13.32 19.65
CA VAL A 56 -19.93 -13.37 18.21
C VAL A 56 -19.06 -14.61 17.95
N PRO A 57 -19.49 -15.58 17.12
CA PRO A 57 -18.67 -16.74 16.81
C PRO A 57 -17.45 -16.25 16.03
N ALA A 58 -16.27 -16.57 16.55
CA ALA A 58 -15.03 -16.50 15.79
C ALA A 58 -15.04 -17.62 14.75
N GLU A 59 -15.59 -17.35 13.57
CA GLU A 59 -15.36 -18.18 12.38
C GLU A 59 -14.76 -17.32 11.26
N ASN A 60 -13.67 -17.86 10.70
CA ASN A 60 -12.83 -17.35 9.62
C ASN A 60 -11.80 -16.26 9.97
N SER A 61 -10.85 -16.63 10.83
CA SER A 61 -9.46 -16.22 10.62
C SER A 61 -8.87 -17.11 9.51
N ALA A 62 -9.00 -16.66 8.27
CA ALA A 62 -8.37 -17.29 7.11
C ALA A 62 -8.17 -16.25 6.01
N TYR A 63 -7.24 -15.33 6.23
CA TYR A 63 -6.57 -14.62 5.13
C TYR A 63 -5.06 -14.65 5.38
N GLU A 64 -4.53 -15.85 5.59
CA GLU A 64 -3.19 -16.18 5.06
C GLU A 64 -3.36 -16.41 3.56
N ASP A 65 -3.59 -15.33 2.81
CA ASP A 65 -3.29 -15.35 1.37
C ASP A 65 -1.83 -14.88 1.29
N GLU A 66 -0.90 -15.81 1.52
CA GLU A 66 0.44 -15.63 0.94
C GLU A 66 0.22 -15.24 -0.51
N PRO A 67 0.86 -14.17 -1.03
CA PRO A 67 0.71 -13.83 -2.44
C PRO A 67 1.24 -15.02 -3.23
N LYS A 68 0.32 -15.89 -3.70
CA LYS A 68 0.65 -16.91 -4.67
C LYS A 68 1.36 -16.16 -5.76
N HIS A 69 2.63 -16.50 -5.96
CA HIS A 69 3.41 -16.00 -7.07
C HIS A 69 2.76 -16.56 -8.33
N MET A 70 1.63 -15.97 -8.72
CA MET A 70 0.91 -16.26 -9.95
C MET A 70 1.77 -15.63 -11.03
N VAL A 71 2.77 -16.39 -11.42
CA VAL A 71 3.30 -16.30 -12.77
C VAL A 71 2.09 -16.56 -13.65
N ASP A 72 1.48 -15.49 -14.15
CA ASP A 72 0.35 -15.54 -15.06
C ASP A 72 0.66 -16.60 -16.15
N PRO A 73 -0.28 -17.49 -16.53
CA PRO A 73 -0.07 -18.51 -17.55
C PRO A 73 0.62 -17.98 -18.82
N GLN A 74 0.40 -16.71 -19.18
CA GLN A 74 1.13 -16.06 -20.27
C GLN A 74 2.61 -15.82 -19.96
N THR A 75 2.94 -15.47 -18.71
CA THR A 75 4.31 -15.32 -18.22
C THR A 75 5.02 -16.69 -18.15
N GLN A 76 4.31 -17.74 -17.73
CA GLN A 76 4.85 -19.10 -17.70
C GLN A 76 5.10 -19.65 -19.12
N ALA A 77 4.19 -19.37 -20.06
CA ALA A 77 4.34 -19.73 -21.46
C ALA A 77 5.46 -18.95 -22.16
N ALA A 78 5.65 -17.66 -21.82
CA ALA A 78 6.75 -16.86 -22.33
C ALA A 78 8.11 -17.38 -21.86
N ILE A 79 8.21 -17.85 -20.60
CA ILE A 79 9.42 -18.48 -20.06
C ILE A 79 9.71 -19.81 -20.77
N ASN A 80 8.70 -20.66 -20.97
CA ASN A 80 8.87 -21.97 -21.61
C ASN A 80 9.12 -21.89 -23.13
N ALA A 81 8.66 -20.84 -23.80
CA ALA A 81 8.93 -20.62 -25.23
C ALA A 81 10.37 -20.13 -25.50
N TYR A 82 11.15 -19.83 -24.46
CA TYR A 82 12.39 -19.05 -24.59
C TYR A 82 13.69 -19.86 -24.55
N ILE A 83 13.61 -21.19 -24.43
CA ILE A 83 14.80 -22.04 -24.52
C ILE A 83 14.85 -22.60 -25.95
N PRO A 84 15.75 -22.12 -26.83
CA PRO A 84 15.98 -22.80 -28.09
C PRO A 84 16.51 -24.21 -27.77
N ASP A 85 15.99 -25.24 -28.44
CA ASP A 85 16.44 -26.62 -28.31
C ASP A 85 17.97 -26.68 -28.52
N ALA A 86 18.71 -26.72 -27.42
CA ALA A 86 20.17 -26.77 -27.41
C ALA A 86 20.70 -28.05 -28.09
N GLU A 87 19.86 -29.09 -28.16
CA GLU A 87 20.19 -30.40 -28.72
C GLU A 87 20.52 -30.36 -30.23
N ASP A 88 19.95 -29.40 -30.98
CA ASP A 88 20.23 -29.25 -32.42
C ASP A 88 21.57 -28.56 -32.71
N ALA A 89 22.10 -27.76 -31.78
CA ALA A 89 23.33 -27.01 -31.99
C ALA A 89 24.58 -27.90 -31.94
N GLU A 90 24.61 -28.84 -30.99
CA GLU A 90 25.76 -29.74 -30.76
C GLU A 90 25.96 -30.75 -31.88
N ALA A 91 24.86 -31.33 -32.40
CA ALA A 91 24.91 -32.28 -33.51
C ALA A 91 25.35 -31.62 -34.85
N LEU A 92 25.02 -30.35 -35.05
CA LEU A 92 25.46 -29.58 -36.23
C LEU A 92 26.95 -29.22 -36.14
N ASN A 93 27.45 -28.87 -34.96
CA ASN A 93 28.86 -28.52 -34.74
C ASN A 93 29.78 -29.74 -34.97
N ALA A 94 29.44 -30.90 -34.41
CA ALA A 94 30.25 -32.12 -34.55
C ALA A 94 30.44 -32.56 -36.02
N ARG A 95 29.37 -32.54 -36.82
CA ARG A 95 29.43 -32.87 -38.25
C ARG A 95 30.30 -31.91 -39.06
N THR A 96 30.46 -30.68 -38.56
CA THR A 96 31.20 -29.63 -39.23
C THR A 96 32.70 -29.76 -38.94
N GLU A 97 33.09 -30.11 -37.72
CA GLU A 97 34.49 -30.34 -37.33
C GLU A 97 35.16 -31.52 -38.06
N GLU A 98 34.47 -32.66 -38.16
CA GLU A 98 35.00 -33.87 -38.82
C GLU A 98 35.38 -33.63 -40.30
N GLN A 99 34.74 -32.67 -40.95
CA GLN A 99 34.89 -32.41 -42.39
C GLN A 99 35.99 -31.39 -42.69
N PHE A 100 36.30 -30.48 -41.77
CA PHE A 100 37.42 -29.54 -41.91
C PHE A 100 38.78 -30.19 -41.67
N SER A 101 38.82 -31.29 -40.90
CA SER A 101 40.02 -32.11 -40.72
C SER A 101 40.58 -32.56 -42.07
N THR A 102 39.72 -33.00 -43.00
CA THR A 102 40.14 -33.69 -44.23
C THR A 102 41.04 -32.87 -45.16
N ALA A 103 40.87 -31.55 -45.26
CA ALA A 103 41.75 -30.74 -46.13
C ALA A 103 43.10 -30.46 -45.47
N TYR A 104 43.11 -30.23 -44.16
CA TYR A 104 44.34 -30.09 -43.39
C TYR A 104 45.12 -31.40 -43.34
N ASP A 105 44.42 -32.54 -43.23
CA ASP A 105 45.03 -33.87 -43.26
C ASP A 105 45.78 -34.12 -44.58
N ILE A 106 45.24 -33.67 -45.72
CA ILE A 106 45.92 -33.77 -47.03
C ILE A 106 47.15 -32.85 -47.08
N ILE A 107 47.05 -31.63 -46.52
CA ILE A 107 48.18 -30.69 -46.45
C ILE A 107 49.30 -31.28 -45.57
N ASP A 108 48.97 -31.85 -44.42
CA ASP A 108 49.93 -32.48 -43.50
C ASP A 108 50.58 -33.72 -44.12
N GLN A 109 49.84 -34.50 -44.92
CA GLN A 109 50.40 -35.60 -45.69
C GLN A 109 51.39 -35.11 -46.75
N ILE A 110 51.08 -34.03 -47.48
CA ILE A 110 52.00 -33.41 -48.45
C ILE A 110 53.26 -32.87 -47.72
N ASP A 111 53.10 -32.21 -46.58
CA ASP A 111 54.22 -31.69 -45.78
C ASP A 111 55.09 -32.81 -45.22
N GLY A 112 54.47 -33.91 -44.77
CA GLY A 112 55.15 -35.12 -44.33
C GLY A 112 55.96 -35.78 -45.45
N LEU A 113 55.41 -35.86 -46.66
CA LEU A 113 56.12 -36.38 -47.84
C LEU A 113 57.30 -35.46 -48.22
N LEU A 114 57.12 -34.14 -48.17
CA LEU A 114 58.20 -33.18 -48.45
C LEU A 114 59.32 -33.24 -47.42
N SER A 115 58.96 -33.34 -46.13
CA SER A 115 59.90 -33.31 -45.01
C SER A 115 60.69 -34.61 -44.86
N ASN A 116 60.11 -35.75 -45.20
CA ASN A 116 60.77 -37.07 -45.11
C ASN A 116 61.48 -37.49 -46.40
N ALA A 117 61.33 -36.74 -47.48
CA ALA A 117 61.92 -37.13 -48.76
C ALA A 117 63.46 -37.07 -48.71
N PRO A 118 64.17 -38.04 -49.33
CA PRO A 118 65.63 -38.07 -49.31
C PRO A 118 66.23 -36.87 -50.04
N SER A 119 67.09 -36.11 -49.35
CA SER A 119 67.86 -35.03 -49.97
C SER A 119 68.87 -35.59 -50.97
N LEU A 120 68.95 -35.00 -52.15
CA LEU A 120 69.92 -35.39 -53.16
C LEU A 120 71.33 -34.96 -52.70
N PHE A 121 72.28 -35.91 -52.71
CA PHE A 121 73.67 -35.75 -52.23
C PHE A 121 74.48 -34.61 -52.88
N PHE A 122 73.92 -33.92 -53.89
CA PHE A 122 74.56 -32.83 -54.63
C PHE A 122 73.73 -31.55 -54.72
N SER A 123 72.64 -31.40 -53.96
CA SER A 123 71.79 -30.21 -54.02
C SER A 123 71.10 -29.95 -52.68
N LYS A 124 71.53 -28.89 -51.97
CA LYS A 124 71.03 -28.55 -50.63
C LYS A 124 69.53 -28.23 -50.56
N ASN A 125 68.89 -27.95 -51.69
CA ASN A 125 67.47 -27.60 -51.80
C ASN A 125 66.67 -28.54 -52.73
N GLN A 126 67.22 -29.69 -53.12
CA GLN A 126 66.48 -30.65 -53.94
C GLN A 126 66.26 -31.95 -53.18
N VAL A 127 65.01 -32.38 -53.20
CA VAL A 127 64.54 -33.57 -52.53
C VAL A 127 63.94 -34.48 -53.60
N LYS A 128 64.21 -35.78 -53.53
CA LYS A 128 63.62 -36.75 -54.46
C LYS A 128 62.24 -37.12 -53.96
N ILE A 129 61.21 -36.74 -54.70
CA ILE A 129 59.81 -36.93 -54.34
C ILE A 129 59.17 -37.85 -55.38
N ASP A 130 58.23 -38.70 -54.96
CA ASP A 130 57.34 -39.39 -55.89
C ASP A 130 56.35 -38.36 -56.44
N TYR A 131 56.50 -38.05 -57.73
CA TYR A 131 55.67 -37.06 -58.40
C TYR A 131 54.20 -37.50 -58.45
N ASP A 132 53.93 -38.79 -58.67
CA ASP A 132 52.56 -39.30 -58.83
C ASP A 132 51.82 -39.29 -57.49
N GLU A 133 52.51 -39.58 -56.38
CA GLU A 133 51.95 -39.54 -55.03
C GLU A 133 51.59 -38.11 -54.59
N VAL A 134 52.51 -37.15 -54.73
CA VAL A 134 52.27 -35.75 -54.36
C VAL A 134 51.26 -35.08 -55.30
N TYR A 135 51.30 -35.40 -56.59
CA TYR A 135 50.33 -34.88 -57.55
C TYR A 135 48.93 -35.41 -57.28
N GLY A 136 48.78 -36.66 -56.87
CA GLY A 136 47.51 -37.25 -56.43
C GLY A 136 46.89 -36.49 -55.25
N LEU A 137 47.68 -36.29 -54.18
CA LEU A 137 47.25 -35.51 -53.01
C LEU A 137 46.91 -34.06 -53.37
N PHE A 138 47.65 -33.45 -54.30
CA PHE A 138 47.37 -32.09 -54.75
C PHE A 138 46.04 -31.99 -55.52
N GLN A 139 45.70 -32.99 -56.36
CA GLN A 139 44.40 -33.00 -57.04
C GLN A 139 43.26 -33.23 -56.06
N GLU A 140 43.41 -34.15 -55.11
CA GLU A 140 42.43 -34.36 -54.04
C GLU A 140 42.21 -33.08 -53.22
N LEU A 141 43.28 -32.38 -52.84
CA LEU A 141 43.20 -31.09 -52.17
C LEU A 141 42.45 -30.05 -53.02
N LYS A 142 42.71 -30.01 -54.33
CA LYS A 142 42.08 -29.06 -55.26
C LYS A 142 40.58 -29.33 -55.43
N ASP A 143 40.16 -30.59 -55.30
CA ASP A 143 38.76 -30.99 -55.40
C ASP A 143 38.01 -30.72 -54.08
N VAL A 144 38.67 -30.90 -52.93
CA VAL A 144 38.05 -30.77 -51.61
C VAL A 144 38.03 -29.32 -51.08
N LEU A 145 39.07 -28.53 -51.33
CA LEU A 145 39.21 -27.15 -50.83
C LEU A 145 38.00 -26.23 -51.17
N PRO A 146 37.51 -26.18 -52.42
CA PRO A 146 36.42 -25.28 -52.79
C PRO A 146 35.13 -25.58 -52.03
N VAL A 147 34.81 -26.88 -51.87
CA VAL A 147 33.61 -27.35 -51.17
C VAL A 147 33.66 -26.95 -49.69
N GLN A 148 34.82 -27.04 -49.06
CA GLN A 148 34.99 -26.65 -47.66
C GLN A 148 34.88 -25.13 -47.47
N LEU A 149 35.46 -24.32 -48.36
CA LEU A 149 35.33 -22.85 -48.27
C LEU A 149 33.89 -22.37 -48.44
N GLN A 150 33.15 -22.99 -49.37
CA GLN A 150 31.73 -22.69 -49.55
C GLN A 150 30.93 -23.08 -48.29
N ARG A 151 31.18 -24.27 -47.73
CA ARG A 151 30.52 -24.74 -46.51
C ARG A 151 30.88 -23.88 -45.30
N ALA A 152 32.13 -23.44 -45.16
CA ALA A 152 32.56 -22.50 -44.12
C ALA A 152 31.81 -21.17 -44.24
N SER A 153 31.69 -20.65 -45.46
CA SER A 153 30.94 -19.41 -45.72
C SER A 153 29.45 -19.55 -45.39
N ASP A 154 28.85 -20.69 -45.71
CA ASP A 154 27.46 -20.99 -45.37
C ASP A 154 27.26 -21.15 -43.86
N LEU A 155 28.21 -21.78 -43.17
CA LEU A 155 28.23 -21.87 -41.71
C LEU A 155 28.30 -20.48 -41.08
N MET A 156 29.22 -19.62 -41.52
CA MET A 156 29.34 -18.25 -41.01
C MET A 156 28.06 -17.45 -41.23
N ARG A 157 27.42 -17.57 -42.41
CA ARG A 157 26.12 -16.92 -42.67
C ARG A 157 25.01 -17.44 -41.76
N LYS A 158 24.98 -18.76 -41.49
CA LYS A 158 24.01 -19.35 -40.55
C LYS A 158 24.28 -18.92 -39.11
N ALA A 159 25.55 -18.83 -38.72
CA ALA A 159 25.97 -18.34 -37.41
C ALA A 159 25.56 -16.87 -37.23
N GLU A 160 25.81 -16.02 -38.23
CA GLU A 160 25.40 -14.61 -38.21
C GLU A 160 23.89 -14.46 -38.07
N ARG A 161 23.10 -15.20 -38.87
CA ARG A 161 21.64 -15.20 -38.75
C ARG A 161 21.16 -15.69 -37.39
N ARG A 162 21.82 -16.70 -36.81
CA ARG A 162 21.50 -17.18 -35.46
C ARG A 162 21.82 -16.12 -34.42
N LEU A 163 22.95 -15.42 -34.55
CA LEU A 163 23.35 -14.34 -33.67
C LEU A 163 22.36 -13.18 -33.73
N GLU A 164 21.99 -12.73 -34.93
CA GLU A 164 21.00 -11.67 -35.15
C GLU A 164 19.64 -12.04 -34.56
N ASN A 165 19.17 -13.27 -34.82
CA ASN A 165 17.93 -13.78 -34.22
C ASN A 165 17.99 -13.84 -32.69
N ALA A 166 19.12 -14.31 -32.12
CA ALA A 166 19.29 -14.39 -30.68
C ALA A 166 19.33 -13.00 -30.03
N GLN A 167 19.99 -12.02 -30.66
CA GLN A 167 20.02 -10.63 -30.22
C GLN A 167 18.61 -10.02 -30.24
N SER A 168 17.88 -10.17 -31.35
CA SER A 168 16.50 -9.67 -31.45
C SER A 168 15.56 -10.32 -30.43
N GLN A 169 15.71 -11.62 -30.18
CA GLN A 169 14.94 -12.33 -29.16
C GLN A 169 15.29 -11.84 -27.75
N ALA A 170 16.58 -11.63 -27.44
CA ALA A 170 17.01 -11.09 -26.16
C ALA A 170 16.46 -9.68 -25.91
N GLU A 171 16.50 -8.81 -26.92
CA GLU A 171 15.89 -7.48 -26.86
C GLU A 171 14.38 -7.58 -26.61
N ALA A 172 13.68 -8.50 -27.29
CA ALA A 172 12.26 -8.72 -27.07
C ALA A 172 11.95 -9.17 -25.63
N ILE A 173 12.77 -10.05 -25.03
CA ILE A 173 12.63 -10.42 -23.61
C ILE A 173 12.79 -9.22 -22.71
N VAL A 174 13.87 -8.46 -22.88
CA VAL A 174 14.18 -7.34 -21.99
C VAL A 174 13.05 -6.33 -22.05
N ASN A 175 12.54 -6.02 -23.25
CA ASN A 175 11.42 -5.12 -23.43
C ASN A 175 10.13 -5.67 -22.79
N ASN A 176 9.84 -6.96 -22.95
CA ASN A 176 8.67 -7.58 -22.33
C ASN A 176 8.74 -7.58 -20.79
N ALA A 177 9.91 -7.95 -20.24
CA ALA A 177 10.17 -7.95 -18.82
C ALA A 177 10.07 -6.54 -18.22
N GLN A 178 10.60 -5.53 -18.89
CA GLN A 178 10.48 -4.13 -18.49
C GLN A 178 9.03 -3.66 -18.50
N ALA A 179 8.27 -3.96 -19.57
CA ALA A 179 6.85 -3.62 -19.66
C ALA A 179 6.03 -4.29 -18.55
N LYS A 180 6.27 -5.58 -18.29
CA LYS A 180 5.60 -6.31 -17.20
C LYS A 180 5.97 -5.72 -15.84
N SER A 181 7.24 -5.40 -15.62
CA SER A 181 7.71 -4.79 -14.37
C SER A 181 7.06 -3.42 -14.13
N ALA A 182 6.97 -2.58 -15.16
CA ALA A 182 6.30 -1.29 -15.09
C ALA A 182 4.81 -1.43 -14.74
N SER A 183 4.12 -2.42 -15.33
CA SER A 183 2.73 -2.74 -14.99
C SER A 183 2.57 -3.15 -13.53
N ILE A 184 3.42 -4.07 -13.04
CA ILE A 184 3.37 -4.54 -11.65
C ILE A 184 3.58 -3.37 -10.67
N ILE A 185 4.55 -2.50 -10.95
CA ILE A 185 4.83 -1.33 -10.12
C ILE A 185 3.63 -0.37 -10.13
N SER A 186 3.02 -0.13 -11.30
CA SER A 186 1.83 0.73 -11.40
C SER A 186 0.67 0.17 -10.57
N ASP A 187 0.35 -1.11 -10.76
CA ASP A 187 -0.74 -1.78 -10.05
C ASP A 187 -0.53 -1.76 -8.53
N ALA A 188 0.70 -1.99 -8.07
CA ALA A 188 1.06 -1.95 -6.65
C ALA A 188 0.90 -0.53 -6.07
N ASN A 189 1.30 0.51 -6.82
CA ASN A 189 1.13 1.90 -6.38
C ASN A 189 -0.35 2.29 -6.29
N ASP A 190 -1.18 1.86 -7.25
CA ASP A 190 -2.62 2.11 -7.21
C ASP A 190 -3.28 1.43 -6.01
N GLN A 191 -2.91 0.17 -5.72
CA GLN A 191 -3.38 -0.53 -4.53
C GLN A 191 -2.93 0.16 -3.23
N ALA A 192 -1.67 0.56 -3.14
CA ALA A 192 -1.14 1.28 -1.98
C ALA A 192 -1.88 2.62 -1.77
N ARG A 193 -2.21 3.35 -2.84
CA ARG A 193 -2.99 4.59 -2.76
C ARG A 193 -4.41 4.33 -2.25
N ILE A 194 -5.05 3.25 -2.69
CA ILE A 194 -6.38 2.86 -2.20
C ILE A 194 -6.34 2.54 -0.70
N LEU A 195 -5.37 1.72 -0.27
CA LEU A 195 -5.18 1.36 1.13
C LEU A 195 -4.92 2.59 2.02
N ALA A 196 -3.98 3.45 1.60
CA ALA A 196 -3.69 4.69 2.32
C ALA A 196 -4.90 5.65 2.36
N GLY A 197 -5.68 5.71 1.28
CA GLY A 197 -6.92 6.48 1.23
C GLY A 197 -7.97 5.97 2.21
N GLN A 198 -8.14 4.65 2.30
CA GLN A 198 -9.09 4.02 3.22
C GLN A 198 -8.72 4.27 4.69
N GLU A 199 -7.45 4.12 5.06
CA GLU A 199 -6.99 4.39 6.44
C GLU A 199 -7.21 5.86 6.84
N ASN A 200 -6.96 6.79 5.92
CA ASN A 200 -7.23 8.21 6.14
C ASN A 200 -8.72 8.50 6.35
N VAL A 201 -9.62 7.88 5.58
CA VAL A 201 -11.07 8.06 5.73
C VAL A 201 -11.55 7.52 7.09
N VAL A 202 -11.07 6.34 7.50
CA VAL A 202 -11.44 5.74 8.80
C VAL A 202 -10.95 6.60 9.97
N SER A 203 -9.71 7.09 9.90
CA SER A 203 -9.15 8.00 10.91
C SER A 203 -9.97 9.29 11.03
N LEU A 204 -10.28 9.93 9.90
CA LEU A 204 -11.09 11.15 9.86
C LEU A 204 -12.50 10.92 10.41
N ALA A 205 -13.15 9.82 10.00
CA ALA A 205 -14.47 9.44 10.50
C ALA A 205 -14.47 9.20 12.02
N THR A 206 -13.42 8.55 12.55
CA THR A 206 -13.25 8.31 13.99
C THR A 206 -13.06 9.62 14.75
N GLN A 207 -12.25 10.54 14.23
CA GLN A 207 -12.07 11.87 14.81
C GLN A 207 -13.39 12.66 14.83
N GLN A 208 -14.15 12.62 13.73
CA GLN A 208 -15.45 13.28 13.65
C GLN A 208 -16.46 12.68 14.63
N ALA A 209 -16.50 11.34 14.76
CA ALA A 209 -17.36 10.66 15.72
C ALA A 209 -17.03 11.07 17.17
N ARG A 210 -15.74 11.16 17.53
CA ARG A 210 -15.31 11.66 18.86
C ARG A 210 -15.74 13.10 19.11
N SER A 211 -15.63 13.97 18.11
CA SER A 211 -16.08 15.35 18.21
C SER A 211 -17.60 15.47 18.40
N ILE A 212 -18.38 14.70 17.64
CA ILE A 212 -19.84 14.63 17.79
C ILE A 212 -20.20 14.15 19.19
N LEU A 213 -19.54 13.10 19.71
CA LEU A 213 -19.77 12.58 21.05
C LEU A 213 -19.48 13.64 22.12
N SER A 214 -18.35 14.35 22.02
CA SER A 214 -17.99 15.43 22.95
C SER A 214 -19.05 16.53 22.95
N SER A 215 -19.45 17.00 21.75
CA SER A 215 -20.49 18.03 21.62
C SER A 215 -21.85 17.57 22.15
N ALA A 216 -22.20 16.30 21.92
CA ALA A 216 -23.43 15.72 22.46
C ALA A 216 -23.40 15.66 23.99
N GLN A 217 -22.27 15.27 24.59
CA GLN A 217 -22.10 15.23 26.04
C GLN A 217 -22.16 16.63 26.66
N GLU A 218 -21.50 17.61 26.06
CA GLU A 218 -21.58 19.01 26.49
C GLU A 218 -23.01 19.55 26.44
N LYS A 219 -23.73 19.29 25.34
CA LYS A 219 -25.14 19.68 25.19
C LYS A 219 -26.04 18.99 26.20
N ALA A 220 -25.83 17.70 26.45
CA ALA A 220 -26.57 16.94 27.45
C ALA A 220 -26.35 17.53 28.85
N ASN A 221 -25.08 17.78 29.22
CA ASN A 221 -24.73 18.40 30.50
C ASN A 221 -25.35 19.80 30.65
N ALA A 222 -25.28 20.62 29.60
CA ALA A 222 -25.88 21.95 29.58
C ALA A 222 -27.41 21.90 29.72
N LEU A 223 -28.07 20.96 29.05
CA LEU A 223 -29.51 20.75 29.14
C LEU A 223 -29.92 20.30 30.54
N THR A 224 -29.22 19.32 31.12
CA THR A 224 -29.45 18.86 32.50
C THR A 224 -29.30 20.00 33.49
N LYS A 225 -28.23 20.80 33.36
CA LYS A 225 -28.04 21.98 34.20
C LYS A 225 -29.17 22.99 34.05
N GLY A 226 -29.54 23.34 32.83
CA GLY A 226 -30.65 24.27 32.55
C GLY A 226 -31.99 23.77 33.10
N ALA A 227 -32.27 22.47 33.00
CA ALA A 227 -33.48 21.87 33.56
C ALA A 227 -33.51 21.92 35.09
N ASN A 228 -32.36 21.69 35.74
CA ASN A 228 -32.22 21.79 37.19
C ASN A 228 -32.40 23.24 37.66
N ASP A 229 -31.77 24.20 37.00
CA ASP A 229 -31.87 25.62 37.31
C ASP A 229 -33.32 26.10 37.14
N TYR A 230 -33.99 25.73 36.05
CA TYR A 230 -35.41 26.04 35.83
C TYR A 230 -36.32 25.45 36.90
N THR A 231 -36.08 24.21 37.31
CA THR A 231 -36.87 23.55 38.35
C THR A 231 -36.66 24.24 39.70
N ALA A 232 -35.42 24.60 40.04
CA ALA A 232 -35.10 25.33 41.25
C ALA A 232 -35.78 26.71 41.28
N ASP A 233 -35.76 27.44 40.18
CA ASP A 233 -36.43 28.75 40.08
C ASP A 233 -37.95 28.63 40.16
N SER A 234 -38.53 27.62 39.51
CA SER A 234 -39.96 27.33 39.61
C SER A 234 -40.37 26.99 41.06
N MET A 235 -39.57 26.17 41.75
CA MET A 235 -39.81 25.84 43.16
C MET A 235 -39.67 27.06 44.09
N ARG A 236 -38.68 27.93 43.86
CA ARG A 236 -38.54 29.19 44.61
C ARG A 236 -39.72 30.14 44.37
N ALA A 237 -40.19 30.24 43.13
CA ALA A 237 -41.35 31.07 42.79
C ALA A 237 -42.62 30.55 43.49
N LEU A 238 -42.84 29.23 43.50
CA LEU A 238 -43.93 28.60 44.23
C LEU A 238 -43.82 28.81 45.75
N ASP A 239 -42.62 28.68 46.32
CA ASP A 239 -42.38 28.94 47.75
C ASP A 239 -42.74 30.38 48.14
N ASN A 240 -42.31 31.36 47.34
CA ASN A 240 -42.66 32.77 47.55
C ASN A 240 -44.19 32.98 47.51
N GLN A 241 -44.88 32.39 46.55
CA GLN A 241 -46.35 32.47 46.47
C GLN A 241 -47.04 31.82 47.69
N LEU A 242 -46.51 30.70 48.20
CA LEU A 242 -47.01 30.06 49.42
C LEU A 242 -46.79 30.93 50.65
N VAL A 243 -45.64 31.63 50.75
CA VAL A 243 -45.37 32.58 51.83
C VAL A 243 -46.36 33.74 51.80
N GLU A 244 -46.62 34.32 50.64
CA GLU A 244 -47.61 35.40 50.46
C GLU A 244 -49.03 34.94 50.81
N LEU A 245 -49.41 33.75 50.37
CA LEU A 245 -50.71 33.16 50.68
C LEU A 245 -50.85 32.91 52.18
N ARG A 246 -49.82 32.36 52.83
CA ARG A 246 -49.79 32.16 54.28
C ARG A 246 -49.89 33.48 55.04
N HIS A 247 -49.20 34.52 54.59
CA HIS A 247 -49.31 35.86 55.18
C HIS A 247 -50.73 36.40 55.07
N SER A 248 -51.35 36.28 53.88
CA SER A 248 -52.74 36.70 53.63
C SER A 248 -53.75 35.97 54.53
N ILE A 249 -53.58 34.65 54.72
CA ILE A 249 -54.41 33.86 55.64
C ILE A 249 -54.23 34.34 57.09
N SER A 250 -52.98 34.55 57.53
CA SER A 250 -52.69 35.04 58.88
C SER A 250 -53.33 36.40 59.15
N THR A 251 -53.21 37.33 58.22
CA THR A 251 -53.86 38.66 58.29
C THR A 251 -55.38 38.52 58.31
N GLY A 252 -55.95 37.65 57.48
CA GLY A 252 -57.38 37.35 57.48
C GLY A 252 -57.89 36.81 58.82
N LEU A 253 -57.15 35.86 59.42
CA LEU A 253 -57.44 35.34 60.76
C LEU A 253 -57.34 36.41 61.85
N GLN A 254 -56.34 37.29 61.79
CA GLN A 254 -56.18 38.40 62.72
C GLN A 254 -57.37 39.37 62.65
N VAL A 255 -57.81 39.74 61.44
CA VAL A 255 -58.98 40.60 61.23
C VAL A 255 -60.27 39.93 61.78
N LEU A 256 -60.43 38.62 61.58
CA LEU A 256 -61.57 37.89 62.15
C LEU A 256 -61.52 37.87 63.68
N GLN A 257 -60.34 37.66 64.27
CA GLN A 257 -60.16 37.69 65.72
C GLN A 257 -60.46 39.08 66.30
N GLU A 258 -60.02 40.15 65.63
CA GLU A 258 -60.33 41.54 66.00
C GLU A 258 -61.85 41.80 65.94
N ARG A 259 -62.53 41.39 64.86
CA ARG A 259 -63.99 41.50 64.74
C ARG A 259 -64.71 40.71 65.82
N GLN A 260 -64.22 39.53 66.18
CA GLN A 260 -64.79 38.75 67.28
C GLN A 260 -64.63 39.47 68.63
N GLN A 261 -63.48 40.10 68.89
CA GLN A 261 -63.26 40.89 70.10
C GLN A 261 -64.15 42.14 70.15
N VAL A 262 -64.30 42.86 69.04
CA VAL A 262 -65.22 44.01 68.94
C VAL A 262 -66.65 43.57 69.16
N ALA A 263 -67.09 42.47 68.54
CA ALA A 263 -68.44 41.92 68.75
C ALA A 263 -68.67 41.45 70.20
N LEU A 264 -67.63 40.98 70.90
CA LEU A 264 -67.70 40.66 72.32
C LEU A 264 -67.78 41.92 73.20
N HIS A 265 -67.21 43.04 72.77
CA HIS A 265 -67.32 44.33 73.45
C HIS A 265 -68.70 44.97 73.24
N ASP A 266 -69.25 44.87 72.03
CA ASP A 266 -70.57 45.40 71.62
C ASP A 266 -71.76 44.49 72.00
N LEU A 267 -71.53 43.41 72.77
CA LEU A 267 -72.62 42.66 73.39
C LEU A 267 -73.42 43.61 74.30
N PRO A 268 -74.73 43.85 74.09
CA PRO A 268 -75.51 44.70 74.96
C PRO A 268 -75.44 44.13 76.38
N HIS A 269 -74.76 44.83 77.26
CA HIS A 269 -74.77 44.51 78.68
C HIS A 269 -76.18 44.84 79.16
N ILE A 270 -76.92 43.85 79.65
CA ILE A 270 -78.21 44.09 80.30
C ILE A 270 -77.91 44.99 81.51
N THR A 271 -78.20 46.27 81.41
CA THR A 271 -78.08 47.19 82.54
C THR A 271 -79.26 46.94 83.49
N PRO A 272 -79.10 47.16 84.81
CA PRO A 272 -80.22 47.01 85.77
C PRO A 272 -81.46 47.87 85.47
N GLU A 273 -81.41 48.75 84.47
CA GLU A 273 -82.50 49.64 84.04
C GLU A 273 -83.42 49.02 82.96
N ASP A 274 -83.06 47.87 82.39
CA ASP A 274 -83.84 47.19 81.34
C ASP A 274 -84.88 46.17 81.90
N TYR A 275 -85.06 46.14 83.22
CA TYR A 275 -86.16 45.42 83.86
C TYR A 275 -87.37 46.35 84.03
N PRO A 276 -88.58 45.93 83.62
CA PRO A 276 -89.78 46.71 83.84
C PRO A 276 -90.03 46.86 85.35
N GLN A 277 -90.12 48.10 85.82
CA GLN A 277 -90.58 48.43 87.17
C GLN A 277 -92.12 48.37 87.16
N ASP A 278 -92.69 47.51 88.00
CA ASP A 278 -94.13 47.34 88.22
C ASP A 278 -94.82 48.64 88.71
#